data_AF-A0AAD9SQI9-F1
#
_entry.id   AF-A0AAD9SQI9-F1
#
_cell.length_a   1.000
_cell.length_b   1.000
_cell.length_c   1.000
_cell.angle_alpha   90.00
_cell.angle_beta   90.00
_cell.angle_gamma   90.00
#
_symmetry.space_group_name_H-M   'P 1'
#
loop_
_entity.id
_entity.type
_entity.pdbx_description
1 polymer ?
#
loop_
_entity_poly.entity_id
_entity_poly.type
_entity_poly.pdbx_seq_one_letter_code
_entity_poly.pdbx_strand_id
1 'polypeptide(L)'
;MEELAIEPHGIFFEQDFITPEHEQNLIHIFREQLEWPDRTGRISLHFGYTFDYKTFGVDPNIPFKEFPDWLKPLIPTHEGRPPEQVCLQHYPPGAGIPPHVDTHSTYDQLYALSIGAPVFMQFRKGDRRVDVDLTPRSLMKMSGDSRLHWTHSIKKRKTDLLDDGTVRLREDRWSITYRWLRPGAECHCGNLEHCDSAQKRIGVEREYRWKQYEANQDTIAPEATAESNQGLPPAL
;
A
#
# COMPACT_ATOMS: atom_id res chain seq x y z
N MET A 1 5.48 -22.20 -2.11
CA MET A 1 4.27 -21.41 -1.81
C MET A 1 3.04 -22.19 -2.25
N GLU A 2 1.98 -22.20 -1.44
CA GLU A 2 0.76 -22.99 -1.67
C GLU A 2 -0.46 -22.08 -1.71
N GLU A 3 -1.47 -22.40 -2.53
CA GLU A 3 -2.72 -21.65 -2.55
C GLU A 3 -3.58 -21.99 -1.33
N LEU A 4 -4.10 -20.98 -0.64
CA LEU A 4 -5.05 -21.19 0.45
C LEU A 4 -6.38 -21.71 -0.11
N ALA A 5 -6.91 -22.77 0.48
CA ALA A 5 -8.19 -23.37 0.11
C ALA A 5 -9.41 -22.55 0.62
N ILE A 6 -9.43 -21.25 0.29
CA ILE A 6 -10.43 -20.27 0.68
C ILE A 6 -10.80 -19.42 -0.53
N GLU A 7 -11.86 -18.62 -0.40
CA GLU A 7 -12.09 -17.49 -1.31
C GLU A 7 -11.51 -16.20 -0.68
N PRO A 8 -11.03 -15.22 -1.47
CA PRO A 8 -10.81 -15.32 -2.90
C PRO A 8 -9.70 -16.30 -3.29
N HIS A 9 -9.87 -16.93 -4.45
CA HIS A 9 -8.80 -17.68 -5.09
C HIS A 9 -7.63 -16.78 -5.48
N GLY A 10 -6.46 -17.39 -5.62
CA GLY A 10 -5.22 -16.73 -5.98
C GLY A 10 -4.51 -16.06 -4.80
N ILE A 11 -4.83 -16.44 -3.56
CA ILE A 11 -3.99 -16.15 -2.39
C ILE A 11 -3.03 -17.33 -2.21
N PHE A 12 -1.75 -17.09 -2.48
CA PHE A 12 -0.71 -18.07 -2.22
C PHE A 12 0.07 -17.65 -0.97
N PHE A 13 0.44 -18.62 -0.14
CA PHE A 13 1.05 -18.40 1.16
C PHE A 13 2.27 -19.29 1.35
N GLU A 14 3.30 -18.73 1.98
CA GLU A 14 4.54 -19.42 2.34
C GLU A 14 4.89 -19.01 3.77
N GLN A 15 4.84 -19.99 4.67
CA GLN A 15 5.28 -19.81 6.06
C GLN A 15 6.80 -19.84 6.14
N ASP A 16 7.34 -19.17 7.16
CA ASP A 16 8.77 -19.14 7.47
C ASP A 16 9.66 -18.79 6.26
N PHE A 17 9.21 -17.84 5.43
CA PHE A 17 9.96 -17.31 4.28
C PHE A 17 11.30 -16.69 4.72
N ILE A 18 11.33 -16.15 5.94
CA ILE A 18 12.56 -15.76 6.62
C ILE A 18 12.69 -16.53 7.94
N THR A 19 13.92 -16.72 8.40
CA THR A 19 14.19 -17.34 9.71
C THR A 19 13.85 -16.37 10.85
N PRO A 20 13.61 -16.86 12.08
CA PRO A 20 13.42 -16.00 13.25
C PRO A 20 14.60 -15.05 13.51
N GLU A 21 15.83 -15.50 13.31
CA GLU A 21 17.03 -14.67 13.47
C GLU A 21 17.04 -13.53 12.44
N HIS A 22 16.71 -13.82 11.19
CA HIS A 22 16.63 -12.80 10.15
C HIS A 22 15.53 -11.77 10.45
N GLU A 23 14.37 -12.21 10.92
CA GLU A 23 13.29 -11.31 11.38
C GLU A 23 13.77 -10.35 12.47
N GLN A 24 14.51 -10.84 13.48
CA GLN A 24 15.04 -9.98 14.55
C GLN A 24 16.04 -8.95 14.01
N ASN A 25 16.92 -9.35 13.10
CA ASN A 25 17.87 -8.44 12.46
C ASN A 25 17.14 -7.34 11.66
N LEU A 26 16.07 -7.69 10.94
CA LEU A 26 15.25 -6.72 10.22
C LEU A 26 14.53 -5.75 11.16
N ILE A 27 13.93 -6.25 12.24
CA ILE A 27 13.28 -5.40 13.25
C ILE A 27 14.29 -4.42 13.87
N HIS A 28 15.52 -4.86 14.14
CA HIS A 28 16.59 -3.97 14.59
C HIS A 28 16.91 -2.88 13.57
N ILE A 29 17.09 -3.23 12.29
CA ILE A 29 17.30 -2.24 11.21
C ILE A 29 16.14 -1.25 11.15
N PHE A 30 14.90 -1.74 11.19
CA PHE A 30 13.71 -0.89 11.08
C PHE A 30 13.57 0.09 12.23
N ARG A 31 13.98 -0.29 13.45
CA ARG A 31 13.85 0.57 14.63
C ARG A 31 15.02 1.52 14.81
N GLU A 32 16.24 1.03 14.56
CA GLU A 32 17.47 1.73 14.98
C GLU A 32 18.24 2.38 13.82
N GLN A 33 17.98 1.98 12.57
CA GLN A 33 18.80 2.39 11.42
C GLN A 33 18.02 3.11 10.31
N LEU A 34 16.69 3.00 10.29
CA LEU A 34 15.85 3.67 9.29
C LEU A 34 15.24 4.94 9.87
N GLU A 35 15.29 6.02 9.08
CA GLU A 35 14.55 7.25 9.36
C GLU A 35 13.12 7.13 8.87
N TRP A 36 12.17 7.27 9.80
CA TRP A 36 10.74 7.20 9.49
C TRP A 36 10.11 8.60 9.42
N PRO A 37 9.06 8.78 8.59
CA PRO A 37 8.30 10.02 8.58
C PRO A 37 7.70 10.32 9.96
N ASP A 38 7.89 11.54 10.45
CA ASP A 38 7.31 12.01 11.72
C ASP A 38 5.81 12.29 11.58
N ARG A 39 5.00 11.24 11.70
CA ARG A 39 3.55 11.31 11.70
C ARG A 39 2.94 10.11 12.41
N THR A 40 1.71 10.27 12.88
CA THR A 40 0.99 9.21 13.60
C THR A 40 0.32 8.20 12.66
N GLY A 41 0.13 6.98 13.15
CA GLY A 41 -0.55 5.91 12.43
C GLY A 41 0.36 5.11 11.51
N ARG A 42 -0.19 4.62 10.40
CA ARG A 42 0.58 3.82 9.44
C ARG A 42 1.57 4.72 8.69
N ILE A 43 2.84 4.33 8.71
CA ILE A 43 3.92 5.02 8.00
C ILE A 43 4.57 4.07 6.99
N SER A 44 5.28 4.62 6.00
CA SER A 44 5.78 3.85 4.87
C SER A 44 7.06 4.46 4.29
N LEU A 45 7.96 3.59 3.86
CA LEU A 45 9.16 3.88 3.09
C LEU A 45 9.08 3.16 1.75
N HIS A 46 9.55 3.81 0.69
CA HIS A 46 9.51 3.27 -0.68
C HIS A 46 10.93 3.10 -1.23
N PHE A 47 11.12 2.02 -1.99
CA PHE A 47 12.33 1.68 -2.71
C PHE A 47 11.97 1.26 -4.14
N GLY A 48 12.93 1.35 -5.05
CA GLY A 48 12.69 1.22 -6.49
C GLY A 48 12.05 2.48 -7.05
N TYR A 49 11.08 2.34 -7.96
CA TYR A 49 10.31 3.49 -8.44
C TYR A 49 9.46 4.10 -7.32
N THR A 50 9.35 5.42 -7.32
CA THR A 50 8.58 6.12 -6.29
C THR A 50 7.08 5.94 -6.53
N PHE A 51 6.37 5.52 -5.48
CA PHE A 51 4.92 5.44 -5.48
C PHE A 51 4.33 6.85 -5.52
N ASP A 52 3.54 7.13 -6.55
CA ASP A 52 2.85 8.41 -6.68
C ASP A 52 1.48 8.33 -5.99
N TYR A 53 1.30 9.09 -4.91
CA TYR A 53 0.05 9.15 -4.17
C TYR A 53 -1.07 9.90 -4.90
N LYS A 54 -0.77 10.63 -5.98
CA LYS A 54 -1.77 11.27 -6.83
C LYS A 54 -2.40 10.26 -7.79
N THR A 55 -1.59 9.42 -8.44
CA THR A 55 -2.06 8.47 -9.45
C THR A 55 -2.23 7.04 -8.92
N PHE A 56 -1.69 6.77 -7.72
CA PHE A 56 -1.52 5.43 -7.14
C PHE A 56 -0.71 4.48 -8.05
N GLY A 57 0.17 5.04 -8.87
CA GLY A 57 1.08 4.33 -9.76
C GLY A 57 2.55 4.64 -9.43
N VAL A 58 3.39 4.70 -10.46
CA VAL A 58 4.79 5.14 -10.34
C VAL A 58 4.98 6.45 -11.11
N ASP A 59 5.77 7.38 -10.54
CA ASP A 59 6.16 8.59 -11.24
C ASP A 59 7.42 8.31 -12.07
N PRO A 60 7.36 8.35 -13.42
CA PRO A 60 8.52 8.08 -14.27
C PRO A 60 9.59 9.17 -14.17
N ASN A 61 9.27 10.35 -13.63
CA ASN A 61 10.22 11.45 -13.48
C ASN A 61 11.09 11.31 -12.23
N ILE A 62 10.72 10.44 -11.29
CA ILE A 62 11.50 10.21 -10.08
C ILE A 62 12.45 9.02 -10.34
N PRO A 63 13.77 9.21 -10.17
CA PRO A 63 14.75 8.15 -10.39
C PRO A 63 14.46 6.90 -9.55
N PHE A 64 14.81 5.74 -10.10
CA PHE A 64 14.78 4.48 -9.38
C PHE A 64 15.74 4.54 -8.19
N LYS A 65 15.23 4.29 -6.99
CA LYS A 65 16.03 4.16 -5.77
C LYS A 65 16.51 2.72 -5.63
N GLU A 66 17.82 2.51 -5.65
CA GLU A 66 18.38 1.17 -5.47
C GLU A 66 17.91 0.51 -4.17
N PHE A 67 17.75 -0.81 -4.22
CA PHE A 67 17.40 -1.60 -3.05
C PHE A 67 18.60 -1.66 -2.09
N PRO A 68 18.42 -1.34 -0.79
CA PRO A 68 19.49 -1.47 0.18
C PRO A 68 19.89 -2.93 0.36
N ASP A 69 21.12 -3.18 0.81
CA ASP A 69 21.67 -4.53 0.90
C ASP A 69 20.86 -5.47 1.79
N TRP A 70 20.22 -4.96 2.84
CA TRP A 70 19.34 -5.77 3.70
C TRP A 70 18.05 -6.21 2.99
N LEU A 71 17.60 -5.49 1.95
CA LEU A 71 16.37 -5.79 1.23
C LEU A 71 16.58 -6.83 0.11
N LYS A 72 17.76 -6.85 -0.52
CA LYS A 72 18.06 -7.74 -1.65
C LYS A 72 17.83 -9.24 -1.32
N PRO A 73 18.25 -9.77 -0.15
CA PRO A 73 18.00 -11.17 0.22
C PRO A 73 16.52 -11.51 0.43
N LEU A 74 15.65 -10.51 0.58
CA LEU A 74 14.22 -10.68 0.80
C LEU A 74 13.40 -10.67 -0.48
N ILE A 75 14.03 -10.47 -1.65
CA ILE A 75 13.33 -10.44 -2.92
C ILE A 75 12.80 -11.85 -3.23
N PRO A 76 11.47 -12.03 -3.39
CA PRO A 76 10.91 -13.32 -3.76
C PRO A 76 11.48 -13.81 -5.09
N THR A 77 11.97 -15.05 -5.12
CA THR A 77 12.57 -15.69 -6.31
C THR A 77 11.55 -16.39 -7.21
N HIS A 78 10.28 -16.31 -6.86
CA HIS A 78 9.15 -16.93 -7.58
C HIS A 78 8.91 -16.31 -8.97
N GLU A 79 9.42 -15.11 -9.21
CA GLU A 79 9.31 -14.38 -10.48
C GLU A 79 10.66 -14.35 -11.21
N GLY A 80 10.65 -14.42 -12.55
CA GLY A 80 11.89 -14.44 -13.36
C GLY A 80 12.65 -13.11 -13.42
N ARG A 81 12.23 -12.09 -12.67
CA ARG A 81 12.83 -10.75 -12.59
C ARG A 81 12.57 -10.14 -11.21
N PRO A 82 13.41 -9.20 -10.72
CA PRO A 82 13.14 -8.49 -9.48
C PRO A 82 11.91 -7.57 -9.60
N PRO A 83 11.27 -7.20 -8.47
CA PRO A 83 10.21 -6.18 -8.46
C PRO A 83 10.82 -4.81 -8.78
N GLU A 84 10.02 -3.91 -9.34
CA GLU A 84 10.45 -2.53 -9.58
C GLU A 84 10.03 -1.56 -8.48
N GLN A 85 9.08 -1.95 -7.62
CA GLN A 85 8.60 -1.09 -6.53
C GLN A 85 8.45 -1.92 -5.25
N VAL A 86 9.05 -1.44 -4.17
CA VAL A 86 8.94 -2.05 -2.84
C VAL A 86 8.52 -1.02 -1.80
N CYS A 87 7.54 -1.38 -0.98
CA CYS A 87 7.02 -0.54 0.09
C CYS A 87 7.19 -1.25 1.44
N LEU A 88 8.06 -0.71 2.29
CA LEU A 88 8.14 -1.10 3.70
C LEU A 88 7.12 -0.26 4.50
N GLN A 89 6.26 -0.91 5.27
CA GLN A 89 5.20 -0.25 6.04
C GLN A 89 5.31 -0.64 7.51
N HIS A 90 5.15 0.33 8.40
CA HIS A 90 5.02 0.11 9.84
C HIS A 90 3.59 0.43 10.29
N TYR A 91 3.04 -0.47 11.10
CA TYR A 91 1.71 -0.39 11.69
C TYR A 91 1.88 -0.46 13.21
N PRO A 92 1.80 0.67 13.92
CA PRO A 92 1.70 0.65 15.37
C PRO A 92 0.35 0.06 15.81
N PRO A 93 0.21 -0.39 17.07
CA PRO A 93 -1.05 -0.90 17.61
C PRO A 93 -2.24 0.03 17.37
N GLY A 94 -3.30 -0.49 16.74
CA GLY A 94 -4.48 0.29 16.38
C GLY A 94 -4.47 0.86 14.95
N ALA A 95 -3.32 0.89 14.28
CA ALA A 95 -3.23 1.31 12.89
C ALA A 95 -3.85 0.27 11.95
N GLY A 96 -4.13 0.71 10.73
CA GLY A 96 -4.75 -0.10 9.69
C GLY A 96 -4.62 0.52 8.31
N ILE A 97 -5.21 -0.12 7.32
CA ILE A 97 -5.32 0.37 5.95
C ILE A 97 -6.76 0.14 5.47
N PRO A 98 -7.46 1.17 4.95
CA PRO A 98 -8.83 1.00 4.47
C PRO A 98 -8.90 0.01 3.29
N PRO A 99 -10.10 -0.54 2.99
CA PRO A 99 -10.31 -1.38 1.82
C PRO A 99 -9.86 -0.69 0.54
N HIS A 100 -9.02 -1.36 -0.23
CA HIS A 100 -8.51 -0.87 -1.51
C HIS A 100 -8.08 -2.05 -2.41
N VAL A 101 -7.84 -1.74 -3.67
CA VAL A 101 -7.08 -2.58 -4.61
C VAL A 101 -5.82 -1.82 -5.02
N ASP A 102 -4.76 -2.54 -5.33
CA ASP A 102 -3.60 -1.94 -5.97
C ASP A 102 -3.92 -1.62 -7.43
N THR A 103 -3.46 -0.48 -7.94
CA THR A 103 -3.79 0.01 -9.30
C THR A 103 -3.56 -1.06 -10.35
N HIS A 104 -4.61 -1.37 -11.14
CA HIS A 104 -4.63 -2.53 -12.03
C HIS A 104 -3.73 -2.32 -13.24
N SER A 105 -3.78 -1.12 -13.82
CA SER A 105 -2.92 -0.72 -14.93
C SER A 105 -1.45 -0.80 -14.57
N THR A 106 -1.06 -0.35 -13.37
CA THR A 106 0.35 -0.21 -12.98
C THR A 106 0.98 -1.52 -12.54
N TYR A 107 0.30 -2.29 -11.70
CA TYR A 107 0.92 -3.42 -11.00
C TYR A 107 0.38 -4.77 -11.48
N ASP A 108 1.31 -5.68 -11.74
CA ASP A 108 1.01 -7.06 -12.09
C ASP A 108 1.09 -7.98 -10.87
N GLN A 109 2.28 -8.52 -10.58
CA GLN A 109 2.50 -9.39 -9.43
C GLN A 109 2.59 -8.56 -8.15
N LEU A 110 1.98 -9.07 -7.07
CA LEU A 110 1.96 -8.42 -5.76
C LEU A 110 2.23 -9.45 -4.67
N TYR A 111 3.29 -9.18 -3.91
CA TYR A 111 3.68 -9.99 -2.75
C TYR A 111 3.74 -9.13 -1.50
N ALA A 112 3.49 -9.72 -0.33
CA ALA A 112 3.58 -9.07 0.97
C ALA A 112 4.24 -10.01 1.98
N LEU A 113 5.43 -9.63 2.46
CA LEU A 113 6.09 -10.27 3.60
C LEU A 113 5.61 -9.63 4.89
N SER A 114 5.15 -10.43 5.86
CA SER A 114 4.75 -9.97 7.20
C SER A 114 5.87 -10.18 8.21
N ILE A 115 6.12 -9.19 9.05
CA ILE A 115 7.25 -9.16 10.00
C ILE A 115 6.75 -8.59 11.34
N GLY A 116 7.18 -9.15 12.47
CA GLY A 116 6.78 -8.68 13.80
C GLY A 116 5.43 -9.25 14.23
N ALA A 117 4.47 -8.41 14.63
CA ALA A 117 3.20 -8.91 15.13
C ALA A 117 2.26 -9.45 14.02
N PRO A 118 1.50 -10.53 14.28
CA PRO A 118 0.47 -11.02 13.36
C PRO A 118 -0.71 -10.05 13.24
N VAL A 119 -1.43 -10.12 12.11
CA VAL A 119 -2.65 -9.31 11.92
C VAL A 119 -3.62 -9.97 10.95
N PHE A 120 -4.92 -9.80 11.18
CA PHE A 120 -5.91 -10.12 10.16
C PHE A 120 -5.91 -9.08 9.03
N MET A 121 -5.69 -9.55 7.81
CA MET A 121 -6.03 -8.84 6.59
C MET A 121 -7.40 -9.32 6.11
N GLN A 122 -8.33 -8.38 5.92
CA GLN A 122 -9.67 -8.67 5.44
C GLN A 122 -9.76 -8.44 3.93
N PHE A 123 -10.13 -9.51 3.21
CA PHE A 123 -10.57 -9.48 1.82
C PHE A 123 -12.08 -9.28 1.74
N ARG A 124 -12.53 -8.45 0.79
CA ARG A 124 -13.94 -8.11 0.59
C ARG A 124 -14.35 -8.02 -0.89
N LYS A 125 -15.53 -8.58 -1.22
CA LYS A 125 -16.27 -8.43 -2.49
C LYS A 125 -17.78 -8.43 -2.23
N GLY A 126 -18.47 -7.33 -2.54
CA GLY A 126 -19.88 -7.13 -2.15
C GLY A 126 -20.06 -7.23 -0.63
N ASP A 127 -20.88 -8.17 -0.17
CA ASP A 127 -21.12 -8.48 1.26
C ASP A 127 -20.20 -9.57 1.81
N ARG A 128 -19.45 -10.25 0.93
CA ARG A 128 -18.55 -11.34 1.32
C ARG A 128 -17.31 -10.78 2.00
N ARG A 129 -16.89 -11.40 3.10
CA ARG A 129 -15.71 -11.03 3.90
C ARG A 129 -14.95 -12.29 4.25
N VAL A 130 -13.64 -12.28 4.02
CA VAL A 130 -12.74 -13.35 4.46
C VAL A 130 -11.52 -12.71 5.11
N ASP A 131 -11.23 -13.11 6.34
CA ASP A 131 -10.07 -12.64 7.08
C ASP A 131 -8.96 -13.70 6.95
N VAL A 132 -7.75 -13.25 6.58
CA VAL A 132 -6.55 -14.09 6.49
C VAL A 132 -5.60 -13.64 7.60
N ASP A 133 -5.17 -14.58 8.45
CA ASP A 133 -4.20 -14.28 9.50
C ASP A 133 -2.79 -14.20 8.92
N LEU A 134 -2.26 -12.97 8.84
CA LEU A 134 -0.91 -12.73 8.37
C LEU A 134 0.06 -12.95 9.52
N THR A 135 0.53 -14.19 9.66
CA THR A 135 1.50 -14.58 10.68
C THR A 135 2.87 -13.96 10.42
N PRO A 136 3.74 -13.84 11.44
CA PRO A 136 5.09 -13.32 11.24
C PRO A 136 5.88 -14.22 10.29
N ARG A 137 6.84 -13.65 9.56
CA ARG A 137 7.73 -14.32 8.60
C ARG A 137 7.04 -14.98 7.42
N SER A 138 5.74 -14.77 7.23
CA SER A 138 5.02 -15.33 6.08
C SER A 138 5.09 -14.41 4.86
N LEU A 139 5.31 -15.00 3.69
CA LEU A 139 5.16 -14.34 2.41
C LEU A 139 3.81 -14.72 1.78
N MET A 140 3.00 -13.71 1.46
CA MET A 140 1.74 -13.88 0.75
C MET A 140 1.86 -13.30 -0.67
N LYS A 141 1.41 -14.04 -1.68
CA LYS A 141 1.19 -13.55 -3.05
C LYS A 141 -0.29 -13.40 -3.31
N MET A 142 -0.69 -12.27 -3.90
CA MET A 142 -2.03 -12.07 -4.44
C MET A 142 -1.99 -12.13 -5.97
N SER A 143 -2.88 -12.90 -6.56
CA SER A 143 -3.02 -13.08 -8.02
C SER A 143 -4.49 -13.32 -8.39
N GLY A 144 -4.84 -13.12 -9.66
CA GLY A 144 -6.20 -13.40 -10.13
C GLY A 144 -7.27 -12.65 -9.31
N ASP A 145 -8.27 -13.39 -8.81
CA ASP A 145 -9.44 -12.85 -8.11
C ASP A 145 -9.03 -12.06 -6.85
N SER A 146 -8.14 -12.59 -6.02
CA SER A 146 -7.68 -11.93 -4.77
C SER A 146 -7.02 -10.57 -5.01
N ARG A 147 -6.31 -10.42 -6.14
CA ARG A 147 -5.62 -9.18 -6.50
C ARG A 147 -6.50 -8.20 -7.29
N LEU A 148 -7.39 -8.69 -8.14
CA LEU A 148 -8.08 -7.89 -9.16
C LEU A 148 -9.56 -7.67 -8.88
N HIS A 149 -10.18 -8.46 -8.01
CA HIS A 149 -11.63 -8.43 -7.81
C HIS A 149 -12.06 -8.33 -6.36
N TRP A 150 -11.11 -8.39 -5.43
CA TRP A 150 -11.34 -8.23 -4.01
C TRP A 150 -10.54 -7.05 -3.49
N THR A 151 -11.19 -6.24 -2.67
CA THR A 151 -10.48 -5.25 -1.86
C THR A 151 -9.82 -5.93 -0.68
N HIS A 152 -8.66 -5.43 -0.26
CA HIS A 152 -7.98 -5.90 0.94
C HIS A 152 -7.78 -4.74 1.93
N SER A 153 -7.79 -5.05 3.23
CA SER A 153 -7.72 -4.07 4.29
C SER A 153 -7.13 -4.64 5.58
N ILE A 154 -6.64 -3.76 6.45
CA ILE A 154 -6.36 -4.08 7.85
C ILE A 154 -7.22 -3.13 8.68
N LYS A 155 -8.18 -3.66 9.44
CA LYS A 155 -9.08 -2.84 10.25
C LYS A 155 -8.30 -2.06 11.31
N LYS A 156 -8.68 -0.80 11.57
CA LYS A 156 -8.14 -0.01 12.68
C LYS A 156 -8.74 -0.51 14.01
N ARG A 157 -8.01 -1.36 14.72
CA ARG A 157 -8.36 -1.89 16.05
C ARG A 157 -7.10 -2.32 16.79
N LYS A 158 -7.17 -2.38 18.12
CA LYS A 158 -6.04 -2.77 18.98
C LYS A 158 -6.00 -4.27 19.29
N THR A 159 -7.05 -5.01 18.94
CA THR A 159 -7.18 -6.43 19.25
C THR A 159 -7.83 -7.19 18.09
N ASP A 160 -7.53 -8.48 18.00
CA ASP A 160 -8.14 -9.43 17.08
C ASP A 160 -8.82 -10.56 17.89
N LEU A 161 -10.05 -10.94 17.53
CA LEU A 161 -10.74 -12.12 18.06
C LEU A 161 -10.33 -13.32 17.19
N LEU A 162 -9.77 -14.36 17.81
CA LEU A 162 -9.36 -15.59 17.12
C LEU A 162 -10.51 -16.61 17.09
N ASP A 163 -10.35 -17.64 16.26
CA ASP A 163 -11.39 -18.67 16.05
C ASP A 163 -11.68 -19.51 17.31
N ASP A 164 -10.70 -19.63 18.20
CA ASP A 164 -10.85 -20.29 19.51
C ASP A 164 -11.54 -19.40 20.57
N GLY A 165 -11.95 -18.19 20.20
CA GLY A 165 -12.57 -17.20 21.08
C GLY A 165 -11.60 -16.37 21.90
N THR A 166 -10.29 -16.60 21.79
CA THR A 166 -9.29 -15.80 22.49
C THR A 166 -9.08 -14.43 21.84
N VAL A 167 -8.59 -13.46 22.61
CA VAL A 167 -8.32 -12.11 22.13
C VAL A 167 -6.82 -11.89 22.05
N ARG A 168 -6.32 -11.64 20.83
CA ARG A 168 -4.93 -11.28 20.57
C ARG A 168 -4.76 -9.77 20.58
N LEU A 169 -3.86 -9.25 21.40
CA LEU A 169 -3.45 -7.84 21.34
C LEU A 169 -2.61 -7.62 20.08
N ARG A 170 -2.85 -6.50 19.39
CA ARG A 170 -1.97 -6.09 18.28
C ARG A 170 -0.77 -5.34 18.83
N GLU A 171 0.39 -5.71 18.33
CA GLU A 171 1.68 -5.08 18.62
C GLU A 171 2.24 -4.43 17.34
N ASP A 172 3.48 -3.95 17.40
CA ASP A 172 4.13 -3.39 16.22
C ASP A 172 4.27 -4.45 15.12
N ARG A 173 3.77 -4.11 13.94
CA ARG A 173 3.88 -4.93 12.74
C ARG A 173 4.56 -4.15 11.63
N TRP A 174 5.40 -4.84 10.88
CA TRP A 174 5.91 -4.38 9.60
C TRP A 174 5.43 -5.27 8.46
N SER A 175 5.39 -4.70 7.26
CA SER A 175 5.28 -5.49 6.04
C SER A 175 6.11 -4.90 4.93
N ILE A 176 6.67 -5.78 4.10
CA ILE A 176 7.32 -5.40 2.85
C ILE A 176 6.42 -5.85 1.70
N THR A 177 5.89 -4.90 0.96
CA THR A 177 5.07 -5.16 -0.24
C THR A 177 5.92 -5.00 -1.48
N TYR A 178 6.00 -6.04 -2.30
CA TYR A 178 6.74 -6.06 -3.56
C TYR A 178 5.77 -5.99 -4.73
N ARG A 179 6.08 -5.14 -5.72
CA ARG A 179 5.25 -4.95 -6.90
C ARG A 179 6.07 -5.01 -8.16
N TRP A 180 5.57 -5.79 -9.11
CA TRP A 180 6.08 -5.85 -10.47
C TRP A 180 5.22 -4.96 -11.34
N LEU A 181 5.85 -4.10 -12.15
CA LEU A 181 5.10 -3.29 -13.09
C LEU A 181 4.49 -4.15 -14.19
N ARG A 182 3.27 -3.80 -14.57
CA ARG A 182 2.56 -4.38 -15.71
C ARG A 182 3.07 -3.76 -17.01
N PRO A 183 3.56 -4.56 -17.96
CA PRO A 183 3.96 -4.06 -19.26
C PRO A 183 2.82 -3.31 -19.96
N GLY A 184 3.13 -2.17 -20.56
CA GLY A 184 2.16 -1.32 -21.27
C GLY A 184 1.20 -0.52 -20.37
N ALA A 185 1.27 -0.69 -19.04
CA ALA A 185 0.39 -0.03 -18.08
C ALA A 185 -1.11 -0.19 -18.43
N GLU A 186 -1.51 -1.37 -18.91
CA GLU A 186 -2.90 -1.64 -19.29
C GLU A 186 -3.37 -2.99 -18.75
N CYS A 187 -4.50 -2.99 -18.06
CA CYS A 187 -5.12 -4.21 -17.53
C CYS A 187 -6.36 -4.62 -18.33
N HIS A 188 -6.51 -5.92 -18.55
CA HIS A 188 -7.64 -6.53 -19.28
C HIS A 188 -8.48 -7.47 -18.41
N CYS A 189 -8.48 -7.31 -17.09
CA CYS A 189 -9.23 -8.20 -16.19
C CYS A 189 -10.77 -8.08 -16.28
N GLY A 190 -11.29 -7.06 -16.98
CA GLY A 190 -12.73 -6.85 -17.15
C GLY A 190 -13.47 -6.34 -15.91
N ASN A 191 -12.79 -6.10 -14.77
CA ASN A 191 -13.45 -5.61 -13.56
C ASN A 191 -13.82 -4.12 -13.67
N LEU A 192 -15.08 -3.82 -13.99
CA LEU A 192 -15.56 -2.44 -14.09
C LEU A 192 -15.61 -1.68 -12.75
N GLU A 193 -15.64 -2.39 -11.62
CA GLU A 193 -15.72 -1.78 -10.28
C GLU A 193 -14.37 -1.23 -9.82
N HIS A 194 -13.28 -1.93 -10.13
CA HIS A 194 -11.96 -1.66 -9.54
C HIS A 194 -10.87 -1.37 -10.57
N CYS A 195 -11.01 -1.85 -11.82
CA CYS A 195 -9.97 -1.72 -12.83
C CYS A 195 -10.01 -0.35 -13.48
N ASP A 196 -8.98 0.45 -13.23
CA ASP A 196 -8.83 1.78 -13.81
C ASP A 196 -8.70 1.73 -15.35
N SER A 197 -8.05 0.71 -15.93
CA SER A 197 -8.05 0.50 -17.38
C SER A 197 -9.44 0.19 -17.95
N ALA A 198 -10.25 -0.61 -17.24
CA ALA A 198 -11.59 -0.95 -17.70
C ALA A 198 -12.55 0.24 -17.59
N GLN A 199 -12.46 0.99 -16.49
CA GLN A 199 -13.18 2.24 -16.27
C GLN A 199 -12.85 3.27 -17.35
N LYS A 200 -11.57 3.46 -17.67
CA LYS A 200 -11.13 4.36 -18.75
C LYS A 200 -11.74 3.98 -20.10
N ARG A 201 -11.81 2.68 -20.44
CA ARG A 201 -12.39 2.21 -21.72
C ARG A 201 -13.89 2.53 -21.86
N ILE A 202 -14.62 2.64 -20.75
CA ILE A 202 -16.04 3.01 -20.75
C ILE A 202 -16.28 4.50 -20.45
N GLY A 203 -15.23 5.32 -20.47
CA GLY A 203 -15.31 6.77 -20.26
C GLY A 203 -15.52 7.20 -18.80
N VAL A 204 -15.30 6.32 -17.83
CA VAL A 204 -15.30 6.69 -16.41
C VAL A 204 -13.97 7.34 -16.07
N GLU A 205 -13.98 8.64 -15.80
CA GLU A 205 -12.81 9.31 -15.23
C GLU A 205 -12.66 8.97 -13.74
N ARG A 206 -11.44 8.61 -13.33
CA ARG A 206 -11.11 8.53 -11.91
C ARG A 206 -11.18 9.92 -11.29
N GLU A 207 -12.08 10.09 -10.34
CA GLU A 207 -12.05 11.21 -9.41
C GLU A 207 -10.92 11.00 -8.40
N TYR A 208 -9.78 11.63 -8.67
CA TYR A 208 -8.72 11.70 -7.69
C TYR A 208 -9.01 12.81 -6.68
N ARG A 209 -8.81 12.54 -5.39
CA ARG A 209 -9.05 13.52 -4.32
C ARG A 209 -8.34 14.86 -4.56
N TRP A 210 -7.14 14.85 -5.16
CA TRP A 210 -6.42 16.08 -5.49
C TRP A 210 -7.11 16.93 -6.56
N LYS A 211 -7.83 16.33 -7.53
CA LYS A 211 -8.60 17.09 -8.53
C LYS A 211 -9.68 17.94 -7.87
N GLN A 212 -10.29 17.46 -6.78
CA GLN A 212 -11.26 18.22 -6.00
C GLN A 212 -10.60 19.38 -5.22
N TYR A 213 -9.38 19.19 -4.72
CA TYR A 213 -8.62 20.26 -4.07
C TYR A 213 -8.16 21.34 -5.07
N GLU A 214 -7.69 20.96 -6.26
CA GLU A 214 -7.27 21.91 -7.30
C GLU A 214 -8.47 22.66 -7.90
N ALA A 215 -9.58 21.98 -8.19
CA ALA A 215 -10.82 22.62 -8.65
C ALA A 215 -11.37 23.65 -7.64
N ASN A 216 -11.24 23.38 -6.34
CA ASN A 216 -11.64 24.33 -5.30
C ASN A 216 -10.68 25.52 -5.15
N GLN A 217 -9.41 25.39 -5.53
CA GLN A 217 -8.46 26.52 -5.55
C GLN A 217 -8.70 27.43 -6.75
N ASP A 218 -9.08 26.88 -7.91
CA ASP A 218 -9.44 27.69 -9.10
C ASP A 218 -10.75 28.47 -8.92
N THR A 219 -11.64 28.05 -8.03
CA THR A 219 -12.87 28.81 -7.69
C THR A 219 -12.65 29.97 -6.73
N ILE A 220 -11.46 30.09 -6.13
CA ILE A 220 -11.10 31.18 -5.21
C ILE A 220 -9.99 32.02 -5.87
N ALA A 221 -10.27 32.60 -7.04
CA ALA A 221 -9.47 33.71 -7.53
C ALA A 221 -9.87 34.98 -6.74
N PRO A 222 -8.90 35.78 -6.24
CA PRO A 222 -9.22 36.96 -5.44
C PRO A 222 -9.79 38.07 -6.35
N GLU A 223 -10.94 38.64 -5.98
CA GLU A 223 -11.41 39.90 -6.53
C GLU A 223 -10.32 40.96 -6.33
N ALA A 224 -9.80 41.48 -7.43
CA ALA A 224 -8.88 42.60 -7.42
C ALA A 224 -9.62 43.85 -6.95
N THR A 225 -9.50 44.19 -5.66
CA THR A 225 -9.87 45.52 -5.17
C THR A 225 -8.75 46.49 -5.53
N ALA A 226 -8.97 47.22 -6.62
CA ALA A 226 -8.31 48.50 -6.86
C ALA A 226 -8.85 49.51 -5.84
N GLU A 227 -8.00 50.10 -5.01
CA GLU A 227 -8.25 51.45 -4.48
C GLU A 227 -6.95 52.13 -4.06
N SER A 228 -6.76 53.31 -4.63
CA SER A 228 -5.76 54.31 -4.31
C SER A 228 -6.01 54.93 -2.93
N ASN A 229 -4.96 55.17 -2.14
CA ASN A 229 -4.90 56.44 -1.42
C ASN A 229 -3.48 56.88 -1.01
N GLN A 230 -3.32 58.21 -1.02
CA GLN A 230 -2.10 58.99 -0.83
C GLN A 230 -1.81 59.27 0.66
N GLY A 231 -0.53 59.52 1.00
CA GLY A 231 -0.14 60.57 1.96
C GLY A 231 0.46 60.18 3.33
N LEU A 232 1.82 60.23 3.42
CA LEU A 232 2.71 60.94 4.40
C LEU A 232 2.58 60.68 5.95
N PRO A 233 3.61 61.03 6.79
CA PRO A 233 4.88 60.35 7.06
C PRO A 233 5.07 60.11 8.62
N PRO A 234 6.27 59.78 9.17
CA PRO A 234 6.38 59.06 10.45
C PRO A 234 6.56 59.95 11.71
N ALA A 235 6.29 59.34 12.86
CA ALA A 235 6.83 59.68 14.19
C ALA A 235 6.86 58.35 14.99
N LEU A 236 7.92 57.89 15.65
CA LEU A 236 9.14 58.49 16.21
C LEU A 236 10.38 57.65 15.86
#